data_AF-A0A1W1CPM4-F1
#
_entry.id   AF-A0A1W1CPM4-F1
#
_cell.length_a   1.000
_cell.length_b   1.000
_cell.length_c   1.000
_cell.angle_alpha   90.00
_cell.angle_beta   90.00
_cell.angle_gamma   90.00
#
_symmetry.space_group_name_H-M   'P 1'
#
loop_
_entity.id
_entity.type
_entity.pdbx_description
1 polymer ?
#
loop_
_entity_poly.entity_id
_entity_poly.type
_entity_poly.pdbx_seq_one_letter_code
_entity_poly.pdbx_strand_id
1 'polypeptide(L)'
;MTINGLSKSVAMTGWRFGYLATPNKELIASMNKLQSQSTSNINSITQKAAIPALLGKVDRDIENMRKAFEARAIEAVELFNDLDGLSVLKPQGAFYLFVNIKDVSMDSMKFCEELLKNSGVAVVPGIGFGAEGYFRFSFATDIITIREGIRRIDKFLKQKRRDG
;
A
#
# COMPACT_ATOMS: atom_id res chain seq x y z
N MET A 1 -10.41 -20.06 -7.44
CA MET A 1 -11.23 -18.90 -7.03
C MET A 1 -10.34 -17.68 -7.11
N THR A 2 -10.75 -16.67 -7.87
CA THR A 2 -10.00 -15.44 -8.08
C THR A 2 -10.81 -14.28 -7.53
N ILE A 3 -10.20 -13.46 -6.68
CA ILE A 3 -10.80 -12.23 -6.14
C ILE A 3 -9.97 -11.06 -6.68
N ASN A 4 -10.64 -10.06 -7.25
CA ASN A 4 -9.95 -8.90 -7.79
C ASN A 4 -10.87 -7.67 -7.76
N GLY A 5 -10.35 -6.50 -8.13
CA GLY A 5 -11.09 -5.25 -8.17
C GLY A 5 -10.31 -4.12 -8.82
N LEU A 6 -10.93 -2.95 -8.92
CA LEU A 6 -10.37 -1.79 -9.64
C LEU A 6 -9.81 -0.71 -8.70
N SER A 7 -9.85 -0.96 -7.38
CA SER A 7 -9.41 0.00 -6.37
C SER A 7 -7.96 0.44 -6.54
N LYS A 8 -7.08 -0.44 -7.05
CA LYS A 8 -5.65 -0.20 -7.14
C LYS A 8 -5.15 -0.04 -8.58
N SER A 9 -5.57 -0.92 -9.49
CA SER A 9 -5.16 -0.89 -10.90
C SER A 9 -5.68 0.32 -11.67
N VAL A 10 -6.82 0.90 -11.26
CA VAL A 10 -7.48 2.00 -11.99
C VAL A 10 -7.78 3.19 -11.08
N ALA A 11 -7.08 3.30 -9.95
CA ALA A 11 -7.26 4.39 -8.97
C ALA A 11 -8.72 4.59 -8.47
N MET A 12 -9.55 3.54 -8.45
CA MET A 12 -10.96 3.60 -8.06
C MET A 12 -11.22 3.28 -6.58
N THR A 13 -10.33 3.69 -5.66
CA THR A 13 -10.42 3.33 -4.22
C THR A 13 -11.77 3.67 -3.58
N GLY A 14 -12.31 4.85 -3.90
CA GLY A 14 -13.60 5.34 -3.38
C GLY A 14 -14.84 4.75 -4.07
N TRP A 15 -14.69 4.06 -5.20
CA TRP A 15 -15.83 3.61 -6.01
C TRP A 15 -16.40 2.26 -5.57
N ARG A 16 -15.64 1.51 -4.77
CA ARG A 16 -16.07 0.26 -4.14
C ARG A 16 -16.42 -0.86 -5.14
N PHE A 17 -15.59 -1.04 -6.16
CA PHE A 17 -15.71 -2.14 -7.12
C PHE A 17 -14.80 -3.32 -6.75
N GLY A 18 -15.37 -4.53 -6.72
CA GLY A 18 -14.68 -5.81 -6.58
C GLY A 18 -15.50 -6.94 -7.20
N TYR A 19 -14.85 -8.04 -7.56
CA TYR A 19 -15.51 -9.21 -8.12
C TYR A 19 -14.80 -10.50 -7.69
N LEU A 20 -15.53 -11.61 -7.80
CA LEU A 20 -15.03 -12.97 -7.62
C LEU A 20 -15.36 -13.79 -8.86
N ALA A 21 -14.39 -14.56 -9.35
CA ALA A 21 -14.57 -15.49 -10.45
C ALA A 21 -14.11 -16.90 -10.04
N THR A 22 -14.93 -17.91 -10.31
CA THR A 22 -14.61 -19.31 -10.01
C THR A 22 -15.44 -20.24 -10.91
N PRO A 23 -14.92 -21.40 -11.34
CA PRO A 23 -15.73 -22.39 -12.07
C PRO A 23 -16.74 -23.12 -11.18
N ASN A 24 -16.57 -23.07 -9.85
CA ASN A 24 -17.47 -23.71 -8.90
C ASN A 24 -18.80 -22.93 -8.78
N LYS A 25 -19.84 -23.44 -9.46
CA LYS A 25 -21.18 -22.84 -9.48
C LYS A 25 -21.91 -22.91 -8.14
N GLU A 26 -21.70 -23.98 -7.35
CA GLU A 26 -22.32 -24.14 -6.03
C GLU A 26 -21.81 -23.09 -5.05
N LEU A 27 -20.51 -22.78 -5.13
CA LEU A 27 -19.89 -21.73 -4.35
C LEU A 27 -20.46 -20.35 -4.73
N ILE A 28 -20.60 -20.06 -6.04
CA ILE A 28 -21.23 -18.81 -6.51
C ILE A 28 -22.67 -18.69 -6.00
N ALA A 29 -23.46 -19.75 -6.07
CA ALA A 29 -24.83 -19.75 -5.58
C ALA A 29 -24.89 -19.46 -4.07
N SER A 30 -24.02 -20.09 -3.29
CA SER A 30 -23.92 -19.87 -1.84
C SER A 30 -23.48 -18.43 -1.52
N MET A 31 -22.51 -17.89 -2.25
CA MET A 31 -22.05 -16.50 -2.09
C MET A 31 -23.15 -15.50 -2.43
N ASN A 32 -23.89 -15.71 -3.52
CA ASN A 32 -25.01 -14.84 -3.90
C ASN A 32 -26.12 -14.84 -2.85
N LYS A 33 -26.44 -16.00 -2.25
CA LYS A 33 -27.38 -16.10 -1.14
C LYS A 33 -26.91 -15.27 0.05
N LEU A 34 -25.66 -15.43 0.48
CA LEU A 34 -25.09 -14.68 1.59
C LEU A 34 -25.06 -13.18 1.31
N GLN A 35 -24.62 -12.79 0.10
CA GLN A 35 -24.58 -11.39 -0.32
C GLN A 35 -25.97 -10.78 -0.24
N SER A 36 -27.01 -11.44 -0.79
CA SER A 36 -28.38 -10.93 -0.81
C SER A 36 -28.97 -10.60 0.57
N GLN A 37 -28.47 -11.24 1.63
CA GLN A 37 -28.90 -11.04 3.01
C GLN A 37 -28.00 -10.07 3.78
N SER A 38 -26.80 -9.79 3.28
CA SER A 38 -25.81 -8.94 3.96
C SER A 38 -25.75 -7.54 3.36
N THR A 39 -25.81 -7.42 2.03
CA THR A 39 -25.62 -6.17 1.28
C THR A 39 -26.37 -6.23 -0.06
N SER A 40 -26.76 -5.08 -0.61
CA SER A 40 -27.18 -5.02 -2.01
C SER A 40 -25.99 -5.20 -2.98
N ASN A 41 -26.27 -5.23 -4.29
CA ASN A 41 -25.21 -5.16 -5.30
C ASN A 41 -24.53 -3.77 -5.29
N ILE A 42 -23.33 -3.66 -5.86
CA ILE A 42 -22.64 -2.37 -5.98
C ILE A 42 -23.48 -1.36 -6.78
N ASN A 43 -23.34 -0.07 -6.48
CA ASN A 43 -24.15 0.96 -7.11
C ASN A 43 -23.97 0.96 -8.65
N SER A 44 -25.04 1.32 -9.36
CA SER A 44 -25.09 1.29 -10.82
C SER A 44 -24.05 2.20 -11.48
N ILE A 45 -23.71 3.34 -10.87
CA ILE A 45 -22.72 4.29 -11.37
C ILE A 45 -21.33 3.64 -11.40
N THR A 46 -20.92 2.98 -10.31
CA THR A 46 -19.67 2.21 -10.24
C THR A 46 -19.63 1.10 -11.27
N GLN A 47 -20.73 0.36 -11.48
CA GLN A 47 -20.78 -0.68 -12.51
C GLN A 47 -20.52 -0.10 -13.90
N LYS A 48 -21.12 1.04 -14.23
CA LYS A 48 -20.90 1.71 -15.53
C LYS A 48 -19.48 2.25 -15.67
N ALA A 49 -18.92 2.83 -14.62
CA ALA A 49 -17.54 3.34 -14.61
C ALA A 49 -16.49 2.22 -14.74
N ALA A 50 -16.80 1.00 -14.28
CA ALA A 50 -15.90 -0.15 -14.40
C ALA A 50 -15.78 -0.70 -15.83
N ILE A 51 -16.80 -0.52 -16.68
CA ILE A 51 -16.85 -1.15 -18.02
C ILE A 51 -15.64 -0.75 -18.89
N PRO A 52 -15.29 0.54 -19.07
CA PRO A 52 -14.13 0.92 -19.89
C PRO A 52 -12.83 0.29 -19.38
N ALA A 53 -12.68 0.20 -18.05
CA ALA A 53 -11.51 -0.42 -17.45
C ALA A 53 -11.44 -1.93 -17.72
N LEU A 54 -12.55 -2.64 -17.57
CA LEU A 54 -12.61 -4.09 -17.82
C LEU A 54 -12.47 -4.44 -19.31
N LEU A 55 -12.81 -3.51 -20.20
CA LEU A 55 -12.63 -3.66 -21.65
C LEU A 55 -11.25 -3.17 -22.15
N GLY A 56 -10.32 -2.82 -21.25
CA GLY A 56 -8.96 -2.42 -21.59
C GLY A 56 -8.84 -1.02 -22.21
N LYS A 57 -9.89 -0.19 -22.16
CA LYS A 57 -9.89 1.14 -22.81
C LYS A 57 -8.95 2.15 -22.12
N VAL A 58 -8.52 1.86 -20.90
CA VAL A 58 -7.67 2.73 -20.07
C VAL A 58 -6.30 2.10 -19.78
N ASP A 59 -5.94 1.01 -20.48
CA ASP A 59 -4.69 0.27 -20.21
C ASP A 59 -3.44 1.13 -20.37
N ARG A 60 -3.48 2.11 -21.29
CA ARG A 60 -2.39 3.09 -21.43
C ARG A 60 -2.20 3.94 -20.18
N ASP A 61 -3.29 4.37 -19.55
CA ASP A 61 -3.24 5.16 -18.31
C ASP A 61 -2.76 4.31 -17.13
N ILE A 62 -3.19 3.05 -17.09
CA ILE A 62 -2.70 2.06 -16.12
C ILE A 62 -1.19 1.85 -16.26
N GLU A 63 -0.67 1.70 -17.48
CA GLU A 63 0.76 1.52 -17.70
C GLU A 63 1.56 2.78 -17.35
N ASN A 64 1.04 3.97 -17.65
CA ASN A 64 1.66 5.23 -17.21
C ASN A 64 1.75 5.30 -15.67
N MET A 65 0.68 4.91 -14.98
CA MET A 65 0.65 4.86 -13.52
C MET A 65 1.64 3.80 -12.98
N ARG A 66 1.71 2.62 -13.62
CA ARG A 66 2.65 1.56 -13.25
C ARG A 66 4.10 2.04 -13.34
N LYS A 67 4.49 2.69 -14.43
CA LYS A 67 5.83 3.28 -14.61
C LYS A 67 6.14 4.35 -13.56
N ALA A 68 5.18 5.21 -13.24
CA ALA A 68 5.34 6.21 -12.20
C ALA A 68 5.56 5.59 -10.82
N PHE A 69 4.82 4.51 -10.48
CA PHE A 69 5.04 3.78 -9.23
C PHE A 69 6.36 3.02 -9.21
N GLU A 70 6.79 2.44 -10.33
CA GLU A 70 8.09 1.79 -10.45
C GLU A 70 9.24 2.76 -10.18
N ALA A 71 9.21 3.95 -10.79
CA ALA A 71 10.22 4.98 -10.55
C ALA A 71 10.25 5.42 -9.07
N ARG A 72 9.09 5.65 -8.47
CA ARG A 72 8.97 6.00 -7.04
C ARG A 72 9.46 4.87 -6.12
N ALA A 73 9.21 3.62 -6.48
CA ALA A 73 9.64 2.46 -5.71
C ALA A 73 11.16 2.34 -5.71
N ILE A 74 11.79 2.48 -6.88
CA ILE A 74 13.25 2.44 -7.04
C ILE A 74 13.88 3.53 -6.18
N GLU A 75 13.42 4.77 -6.34
CA GLU A 75 14.00 5.89 -5.60
C GLU A 75 13.78 5.79 -4.09
N ALA A 76 12.59 5.39 -3.63
CA ALA A 76 12.35 5.17 -2.21
C ALA A 76 13.25 4.07 -1.62
N VAL A 77 13.48 2.99 -2.37
CA VAL A 77 14.38 1.90 -1.95
C VAL A 77 15.81 2.38 -1.81
N GLU A 78 16.31 3.17 -2.76
CA GLU A 78 17.64 3.79 -2.69
C GLU A 78 17.74 4.69 -1.45
N LEU A 79 16.82 5.64 -1.32
CA LEU A 79 16.82 6.60 -0.21
C LEU A 79 16.73 5.92 1.17
N PHE A 80 15.93 4.85 1.32
CA PHE A 80 15.84 4.14 2.60
C PHE A 80 17.10 3.33 2.92
N ASN A 81 17.74 2.73 1.92
CA ASN A 81 18.96 1.95 2.15
C ASN A 81 20.20 2.84 2.36
N ASP A 82 20.14 4.12 1.99
CA ASP A 82 21.14 5.13 2.37
C ASP A 82 21.01 5.58 3.84
N LEU A 83 19.89 5.28 4.50
CA LEU A 83 19.69 5.64 5.91
C LEU A 83 20.31 4.59 6.84
N ASP A 84 21.14 5.07 7.76
CA ASP A 84 21.82 4.21 8.71
C ASP A 84 20.82 3.60 9.73
N GLY A 85 20.86 2.28 9.90
CA GLY A 85 19.98 1.50 10.77
C GLY A 85 18.64 1.08 10.16
N LEU A 86 18.38 1.43 8.89
CA LEU A 86 17.23 0.93 8.14
C LEU A 86 17.70 0.07 6.97
N SER A 87 16.82 -0.82 6.51
CA SER A 87 17.02 -1.53 5.25
C SER A 87 15.69 -1.89 4.60
N VAL A 88 15.68 -2.00 3.27
CA VAL A 88 14.48 -2.36 2.53
C VAL A 88 14.81 -3.13 1.26
N LEU A 89 14.01 -4.15 0.97
CA LEU A 89 14.10 -4.91 -0.27
C LEU A 89 13.32 -4.24 -1.39
N LYS A 90 13.82 -4.37 -2.63
CA LYS A 90 13.10 -3.90 -3.81
C LYS A 90 11.78 -4.68 -3.96
N PRO A 91 10.62 -3.98 -4.05
CA PRO A 91 9.34 -4.64 -4.20
C PRO A 91 9.19 -5.19 -5.63
N GLN A 92 8.55 -6.36 -5.75
CA GLN A 92 8.19 -6.95 -7.05
C GLN A 92 6.82 -6.48 -7.56
N GLY A 93 6.06 -5.75 -6.73
CA GLY A 93 4.73 -5.25 -7.06
C GLY A 93 4.10 -4.47 -5.90
N ALA A 94 2.83 -4.09 -6.07
CA ALA A 94 2.11 -3.17 -5.18
C ALA A 94 2.81 -1.80 -5.05
N PHE A 95 2.30 -0.95 -4.14
CA PHE A 95 2.83 0.39 -3.86
C PHE A 95 3.26 0.55 -2.40
N TYR A 96 3.81 -0.53 -1.82
CA TYR A 96 4.25 -0.58 -0.44
C TYR A 96 5.69 -1.08 -0.30
N LEU A 97 6.42 -0.54 0.67
CA LEU A 97 7.71 -1.02 1.13
C LEU A 97 7.58 -1.48 2.57
N PHE A 98 8.23 -2.60 2.92
CA PHE A 98 8.40 -3.02 4.31
C PHE A 98 9.82 -2.68 4.74
N VAL A 99 9.95 -1.57 5.45
CA VAL A 99 11.23 -1.04 5.91
C VAL A 99 11.59 -1.72 7.23
N ASN A 100 12.74 -2.36 7.25
CA ASN A 100 13.32 -3.02 8.42
C ASN A 100 13.86 -1.96 9.38
N ILE A 101 13.47 -2.05 10.65
CA ILE A 101 13.92 -1.17 11.73
C ILE A 101 14.66 -1.93 12.83
N LYS A 102 14.95 -3.23 12.67
CA LYS A 102 15.44 -4.10 13.75
C LYS A 102 16.74 -3.61 14.40
N ASP A 103 17.59 -2.90 13.66
CA ASP A 103 18.83 -2.32 14.18
C ASP A 103 18.60 -1.07 15.04
N VAL A 104 17.37 -0.53 15.04
CA VAL A 104 16.95 0.67 15.77
C VAL A 104 15.92 0.32 16.85
N SER A 105 14.98 -0.57 16.56
CA SER A 105 13.95 -1.02 17.48
C SER A 105 13.30 -2.33 17.03
N MET A 106 12.99 -3.19 17.99
CA MET A 106 12.16 -4.38 17.80
C MET A 106 10.66 -4.13 18.02
N ASP A 107 10.27 -2.93 18.49
CA ASP A 107 8.88 -2.56 18.75
C ASP A 107 8.38 -1.62 17.65
N SER A 108 7.76 -2.19 16.61
CA SER A 108 7.26 -1.43 15.47
C SER A 108 6.14 -0.47 15.82
N MET A 109 5.30 -0.79 16.82
CA MET A 109 4.22 0.09 17.24
C MET A 109 4.79 1.36 17.87
N LYS A 110 5.66 1.20 18.87
CA LYS A 110 6.30 2.32 19.56
C LYS A 110 7.14 3.17 18.61
N PHE A 111 7.89 2.53 17.71
CA PHE A 111 8.67 3.24 16.69
C PHE A 111 7.77 4.14 15.81
N CYS A 112 6.64 3.61 15.32
CA CYS A 112 5.72 4.37 14.46
C CYS A 112 5.04 5.52 15.22
N GLU A 113 4.68 5.32 16.49
CA GLU A 113 4.10 6.37 17.35
C GLU A 113 5.09 7.50 17.62
N GLU A 114 6.34 7.18 17.97
CA GLU A 114 7.40 8.18 18.19
C GLU A 114 7.71 8.94 16.91
N LEU A 115 7.81 8.25 15.77
CA LEU A 115 8.04 8.87 14.47
C LEU A 115 6.92 9.85 14.11
N LEU A 116 5.66 9.47 14.33
CA LEU A 116 4.52 10.35 14.09
C LEU A 116 4.56 11.57 15.02
N LYS A 117 4.80 11.37 16.32
CA LYS A 117 4.82 12.43 17.31
C LYS A 117 5.94 13.44 17.08
N ASN A 118 7.15 12.97 16.76
CA ASN A 118 8.35 13.80 16.70
C ASN A 118 8.62 14.37 15.31
N SER A 119 8.14 13.71 14.25
CA SER A 119 8.43 14.10 12.86
C SER A 119 7.19 14.30 11.99
N GLY A 120 6.00 14.01 12.50
CA GLY A 120 4.75 14.14 11.74
C GLY A 120 4.65 13.18 10.55
N VAL A 121 5.39 12.06 10.58
CA VAL A 121 5.37 11.06 9.51
C VAL A 121 4.52 9.87 9.96
N ALA A 122 3.39 9.65 9.28
CA ALA A 122 2.50 8.53 9.53
C ALA A 122 2.88 7.32 8.66
N VAL A 123 3.25 6.21 9.31
CA VAL A 123 3.50 4.90 8.70
C VAL A 123 2.72 3.83 9.45
N VAL A 124 2.57 2.64 8.86
CA VAL A 124 1.80 1.55 9.50
C VAL A 124 2.76 0.55 10.14
N PRO A 125 2.61 0.20 11.41
CA PRO A 125 3.49 -0.75 12.08
C PRO A 125 3.38 -2.15 11.50
N GLY A 126 4.51 -2.85 11.42
CA GLY A 126 4.62 -4.19 10.83
C GLY A 126 3.96 -5.28 11.66
N ILE A 127 3.83 -5.09 12.99
CA ILE A 127 3.13 -6.03 13.88
C ILE A 127 1.71 -6.37 13.40
N GLY A 128 0.98 -5.40 12.83
CA GLY A 128 -0.35 -5.61 12.25
C GLY A 128 -0.38 -6.52 11.01
N PHE A 129 0.79 -6.84 10.45
CA PHE A 129 0.99 -7.76 9.33
C PHE A 129 1.78 -9.03 9.74
N GLY A 130 2.03 -9.24 11.03
CA GLY A 130 2.89 -10.32 11.52
C GLY A 130 4.38 -10.13 11.22
N ALA A 131 4.81 -8.88 10.96
CA ALA A 131 6.19 -8.53 10.60
C ALA A 131 6.78 -7.56 11.62
N GLU A 132 6.98 -8.04 12.85
CA GLU A 132 7.59 -7.23 13.92
C GLU A 132 9.02 -6.79 13.56
N GLY A 133 9.40 -5.58 13.98
CA GLY A 133 10.65 -4.94 13.57
C GLY A 133 10.62 -4.40 12.13
N TYR A 134 9.43 -4.19 11.55
CA TYR A 134 9.24 -3.49 10.28
C TYR A 134 8.15 -2.43 10.40
N PHE A 135 8.15 -1.45 9.48
CA PHE A 135 6.96 -0.66 9.18
C PHE A 135 6.65 -0.67 7.69
N ARG A 136 5.37 -0.50 7.35
CA ARG A 136 4.89 -0.40 5.98
C ARG A 136 4.81 1.05 5.54
N PHE A 137 5.61 1.40 4.54
CA PHE A 137 5.61 2.69 3.86
C PHE A 137 4.82 2.62 2.55
N SER A 138 3.97 3.59 2.27
CA SER A 138 3.20 3.68 1.03
C SER A 138 3.80 4.73 0.11
N PHE A 139 4.18 4.32 -1.12
CA PHE A 139 4.66 5.24 -2.15
C PHE A 139 3.58 5.59 -3.19
N ALA A 140 2.31 5.38 -2.84
CA ALA A 140 1.15 5.81 -3.63
C ALA A 140 0.85 7.31 -3.50
N THR A 141 1.87 8.15 -3.58
CA THR A 141 1.79 9.63 -3.55
C THR A 141 2.82 10.21 -4.50
N ASP A 142 2.95 11.53 -4.57
CA ASP A 142 3.98 12.21 -5.37
C ASP A 142 5.39 12.02 -4.80
N ILE A 143 6.40 12.17 -5.66
CA ILE A 143 7.80 11.92 -5.28
C ILE A 143 8.35 12.95 -4.28
N ILE A 144 7.83 14.19 -4.28
CA ILE A 144 8.29 15.25 -3.38
C ILE A 144 7.89 14.89 -1.95
N THR A 145 6.64 14.46 -1.75
CA THR A 145 6.14 13.96 -0.47
C THR A 145 6.93 12.74 0.02
N ILE A 146 7.29 11.81 -0.88
CA ILE A 146 8.12 10.64 -0.54
C ILE A 146 9.49 11.08 -0.02
N ARG A 147 10.21 11.92 -0.77
CA ARG A 147 11.52 12.45 -0.38
C ARG A 147 11.48 13.16 0.96
N GLU A 148 10.48 14.01 1.15
CA GLU A 148 10.30 14.75 2.41
C GLU A 148 10.02 13.82 3.59
N GLY A 149 9.17 12.81 3.40
CA GLY A 149 8.89 11.79 4.41
C GLY A 149 10.14 11.02 4.83
N ILE A 150 10.94 10.56 3.87
CA ILE A 150 12.19 9.83 4.14
C ILE A 150 13.23 10.74 4.82
N ARG A 151 13.35 12.00 4.38
CA ARG A 151 14.24 12.99 5.01
C ARG A 151 13.87 13.26 6.48
N ARG A 152 12.58 13.28 6.81
CA ARG A 152 12.12 13.43 8.20
C ARG A 152 12.44 12.18 9.03
N ILE A 153 12.30 10.98 8.45
CA ILE A 153 12.71 9.73 9.10
C ILE A 153 14.21 9.74 9.40
N ASP A 154 15.06 10.15 8.46
CA ASP A 154 16.50 10.28 8.67
C ASP A 154 16.84 11.19 9.86
N LYS A 155 16.19 12.36 9.93
CA LYS A 155 16.36 13.29 11.06
C LYS A 155 15.95 12.67 12.39
N PHE A 156 14.83 11.95 12.42
CA PHE A 156 14.37 11.24 13.61
C PHE A 156 15.38 10.18 14.08
N LEU A 157 15.92 9.37 13.16
CA LEU A 157 16.92 8.35 13.49
C LEU A 157 18.19 8.98 14.08
N LYS A 158 18.68 10.07 13.47
CA LYS A 158 19.84 10.82 13.95
C LYS A 158 19.63 11.42 15.33
N GLN A 159 18.42 11.88 15.64
CA GLN A 159 18.06 12.37 16.97
C GLN A 159 18.02 11.22 17.99
N LYS A 160 17.32 10.12 17.67
CA LYS A 160 17.19 8.96 18.55
C LYS A 160 18.54 8.34 18.95
N ARG A 161 19.54 8.39 18.06
CA ARG A 161 20.92 7.93 18.33
C ARG A 161 21.75 8.87 19.21
N ARG A 162 21.37 10.15 19.32
CA ARG A 162 22.04 11.10 20.23
C ARG A 162 21.49 11.01 21.64
N ASP A 163 20.23 10.60 21.77
CA ASP A 163 19.50 10.55 23.03
C ASP A 163 19.60 9.19 23.75
N GLY A 164 20.19 8.17 23.11
CA GLY A 164 20.42 6.83 23.65
C GLY A 164 21.90 6.50 23.74
#